data_AF-A0A955K6U0-F1
#
_entry.id   AF-A0A955K6U0-F1
#
_cell.length_a   1.000
_cell.length_b   1.000
_cell.length_c   1.000
_cell.angle_alpha   90.00
_cell.angle_beta   90.00
_cell.angle_gamma   90.00
#
_symmetry.space_group_name_H-M   'P 1'
#
loop_
_entity.id
_entity.type
_entity.pdbx_description
1 polymer ?
#
loop_
_entity_poly.entity_id
_entity_poly.type
_entity_poly.pdbx_seq_one_letter_code
_entity_poly.pdbx_strand_id
1 'polypeptide(L)'
;QAGKDPTAVIGSLRAKTKSNYRAGKSKFAIVEACEYKRDFLHLTPDVLVITNIEFDHVDYYKDLSDVQSAFREMIDRVNENGVVITNAKDPRIAPVIEGIKVPVINYMSSLDLSNQGCTTALMRLQL
;
A
#
# COMPACT_ATOMS: atom_id res chain seq x y z
N GLN A 1 7.02 20.88 2.42
CA GLN A 1 7.82 19.64 2.27
C GLN A 1 8.30 19.19 3.64
N ALA A 2 8.39 17.88 3.90
CA ALA A 2 8.80 17.33 5.20
C ALA A 2 10.33 17.19 5.39
N GLY A 3 11.16 17.59 4.41
CA GLY A 3 12.62 17.65 4.54
C GLY A 3 13.35 16.30 4.65
N LYS A 4 12.70 15.17 4.31
CA LYS A 4 13.28 13.83 4.52
C LYS A 4 14.04 13.23 3.33
N ASP A 5 13.87 13.79 2.12
CA ASP A 5 14.53 13.34 0.88
C ASP A 5 14.60 11.81 0.67
N PRO A 6 13.45 11.10 0.57
CA PRO A 6 13.44 9.66 0.34
C PRO A 6 13.81 9.30 -1.11
N THR A 7 14.27 8.07 -1.33
CA THR A 7 14.21 7.44 -2.66
C THR A 7 12.76 7.06 -2.96
N ALA A 8 12.34 7.17 -4.22
CA ALA A 8 10.98 6.80 -4.62
C ALA A 8 10.94 6.02 -5.94
N VAL A 9 10.12 4.98 -5.98
CA VAL A 9 9.76 4.21 -7.18
C VAL A 9 8.23 4.17 -7.25
N ILE A 10 7.68 4.59 -8.39
CA ILE A 10 6.23 4.66 -8.63
C ILE A 10 5.94 3.88 -9.92
N GLY A 11 4.73 3.33 -10.07
CA GLY A 11 4.34 2.52 -11.24
C GLY A 11 4.16 3.34 -12.52
N SER A 12 4.09 4.67 -12.41
CA SER A 12 3.85 5.58 -13.53
C SER A 12 4.84 6.74 -13.62
N LEU A 13 4.96 7.30 -14.84
CA LEU A 13 5.79 8.47 -15.09
C LEU A 13 5.19 9.71 -14.46
N ARG A 14 5.97 10.40 -13.62
CA ARG A 14 5.53 11.67 -13.05
C ARG A 14 5.54 12.76 -14.12
N ALA A 15 4.43 13.48 -14.27
CA ALA A 15 4.23 14.47 -15.33
C ALA A 15 5.38 15.48 -15.48
N LYS A 16 5.92 15.97 -14.36
CA LYS A 16 6.99 16.98 -14.34
C LYS A 16 8.37 16.42 -14.66
N THR A 17 8.67 15.19 -14.27
CA THR A 17 10.04 14.65 -14.38
C THR A 17 10.20 13.58 -15.45
N LYS A 18 9.10 13.09 -16.04
CA LYS A 18 9.09 12.01 -17.03
C LYS A 18 9.90 10.79 -16.57
N SER A 19 9.93 10.57 -15.26
CA SER A 19 10.62 9.48 -14.58
C SER A 19 9.70 8.98 -13.48
N ASN A 20 9.67 7.67 -13.31
CA ASN A 20 8.99 6.96 -12.23
C ASN A 20 9.93 6.67 -11.04
N TYR A 21 11.23 6.91 -11.22
CA TYR A 21 12.26 6.84 -10.20
C TYR A 21 12.71 8.23 -9.75
N ARG A 22 12.97 8.38 -8.46
CA ARG A 22 13.70 9.51 -7.87
C ARG A 22 14.71 8.98 -6.87
N ALA A 23 16.00 9.22 -7.12
CA ALA A 23 17.04 9.01 -6.11
C ALA A 23 16.89 10.02 -4.98
N GLY A 24 16.87 9.54 -3.74
CA GLY A 24 17.00 10.37 -2.53
C GLY A 24 18.34 10.12 -1.84
N LYS A 25 18.66 10.95 -0.85
CA LYS A 25 19.92 10.83 -0.06
C LYS A 25 19.72 10.24 1.33
N SER A 26 18.47 10.00 1.74
CA SER A 26 18.17 9.43 3.05
C SER A 26 18.05 7.90 3.01
N LYS A 27 17.91 7.31 4.20
CA LYS A 27 17.60 5.88 4.36
C LYS A 27 16.17 5.49 3.99
N PHE A 28 15.30 6.46 3.70
CA PHE A 28 13.89 6.20 3.43
C PHE A 28 13.68 5.86 1.96
N ALA A 29 12.90 4.81 1.70
CA ALA A 29 12.40 4.47 0.38
C ALA A 29 10.87 4.43 0.39
N ILE A 30 10.25 4.90 -0.69
CA ILE A 30 8.82 4.79 -0.93
C ILE A 30 8.65 4.06 -2.25
N VAL A 31 8.00 2.91 -2.22
CA VAL A 31 7.83 2.05 -3.38
C VAL A 31 6.34 1.78 -3.56
N GLU A 32 5.82 2.05 -4.75
CA GLU A 32 4.56 1.48 -5.20
C GLU A 32 4.80 0.01 -5.53
N ALA A 33 3.99 -0.86 -4.92
CA ALA A 33 4.09 -2.31 -5.10
C ALA A 33 2.74 -2.83 -5.60
N CYS A 34 2.80 -3.73 -6.58
CA CYS A 34 1.64 -4.40 -7.15
C CYS A 34 1.65 -5.86 -6.74
N GLU A 35 0.45 -6.38 -6.47
CA GLU A 35 0.22 -7.77 -6.12
C GLU A 35 0.35 -8.72 -7.31
N TYR A 36 0.36 -8.23 -8.56
CA TYR A 36 0.46 -9.08 -9.75
C TYR A 36 1.59 -10.10 -9.62
N LYS A 37 1.24 -11.39 -9.81
CA LYS A 37 2.16 -12.52 -9.66
C LYS A 37 2.87 -12.61 -8.31
N ARG A 38 2.28 -12.02 -7.27
CA ARG A 38 2.84 -11.92 -5.91
C ARG A 38 4.20 -11.22 -5.88
N ASP A 39 4.49 -10.33 -6.83
CA ASP A 39 5.82 -9.72 -6.97
C ASP A 39 6.20 -8.85 -5.76
N PHE A 40 5.23 -8.18 -5.16
CA PHE A 40 5.41 -7.43 -3.91
C PHE A 40 6.02 -8.24 -2.74
N LEU A 41 5.95 -9.57 -2.75
CA LEU A 41 6.50 -10.42 -1.69
C LEU A 41 8.04 -10.40 -1.68
N HIS A 42 8.69 -9.83 -2.69
CA HIS A 42 10.13 -9.57 -2.66
C HIS A 42 10.51 -8.39 -1.74
N LEU A 43 9.53 -7.67 -1.19
CA LEU A 43 9.74 -6.55 -0.27
C LEU A 43 9.69 -6.99 1.19
N THR A 44 10.27 -6.17 2.07
CA THR A 44 10.24 -6.35 3.54
C THR A 44 10.11 -4.97 4.18
N PRO A 45 8.90 -4.39 4.22
CA PRO A 45 8.70 -3.00 4.60
C PRO A 45 8.68 -2.79 6.11
N ASP A 46 9.12 -1.62 6.56
CA ASP A 46 8.83 -1.11 7.91
C ASP A 46 7.40 -0.57 8.02
N VAL A 47 6.85 -0.05 6.91
CA VAL A 47 5.50 0.49 6.83
C VAL A 47 4.84 -0.06 5.58
N LEU A 48 3.77 -0.82 5.76
CA LEU A 48 2.94 -1.33 4.66
C LEU A 48 1.63 -0.56 4.61
N VAL A 49 1.34 0.08 3.49
CA VAL A 49 0.05 0.75 3.26
C VAL A 49 -0.77 -0.08 2.28
N ILE A 50 -1.96 -0.51 2.71
CA ILE A 50 -2.91 -1.22 1.85
C ILE A 50 -4.11 -0.30 1.63
N THR A 51 -4.28 0.18 0.41
CA THR A 51 -5.35 1.14 0.06
C THR A 51 -6.67 0.45 -0.26
N ASN A 52 -6.62 -0.69 -0.95
CA ASN A 52 -7.75 -1.54 -1.31
C ASN A 52 -7.23 -2.95 -1.62
N ILE A 53 -8.17 -3.90 -1.73
CA ILE A 53 -7.93 -5.24 -2.28
C ILE A 53 -9.06 -5.51 -3.28
N GLU A 54 -8.72 -5.78 -4.53
CA GLU A 54 -9.67 -6.10 -5.60
C GLU A 54 -9.24 -7.39 -6.31
N PHE A 55 -10.13 -7.97 -7.12
CA PHE A 55 -9.84 -9.17 -7.91
C PHE A 55 -9.67 -8.78 -9.38
N ASP A 56 -8.49 -8.27 -9.73
CA ASP A 56 -8.24 -7.67 -11.04
C ASP A 56 -7.36 -8.54 -11.96
N HIS A 57 -6.31 -9.16 -11.42
CA HIS A 57 -5.40 -10.04 -12.17
C HIS A 57 -5.93 -11.47 -12.30
N VAL A 58 -7.07 -11.61 -12.98
CA VAL A 58 -7.80 -12.88 -13.17
C VAL A 58 -7.03 -13.91 -14.01
N ASP A 59 -5.95 -13.50 -14.67
CA ASP A 59 -5.01 -14.36 -15.39
C ASP A 59 -4.05 -15.11 -14.45
N TYR A 60 -3.93 -14.66 -13.20
CA TYR A 60 -3.03 -15.24 -12.21
C TYR A 60 -3.75 -15.72 -10.95
N TYR A 61 -4.59 -14.88 -10.36
CA TYR A 61 -5.31 -15.22 -9.13
C TYR A 61 -6.56 -16.03 -9.43
N LYS A 62 -6.86 -17.01 -8.57
CA LYS A 62 -8.05 -17.86 -8.72
C LYS A 62 -9.34 -17.12 -8.38
N ASP A 63 -9.30 -16.37 -7.28
CA ASP A 63 -10.43 -15.63 -6.72
C ASP A 63 -9.94 -14.58 -5.71
N LEU A 64 -10.86 -13.84 -5.10
CA LEU A 64 -10.55 -12.84 -4.07
C LEU A 64 -9.82 -13.45 -2.85
N SER A 65 -10.10 -14.70 -2.48
CA SER A 65 -9.44 -15.35 -1.35
C SER A 65 -7.96 -15.60 -1.65
N ASP A 66 -7.61 -15.93 -2.90
CA ASP A 66 -6.22 -16.08 -3.33
C ASP A 66 -5.48 -14.72 -3.27
N VAL A 67 -6.11 -13.63 -3.72
CA VAL A 67 -5.56 -12.27 -3.58
C VAL A 67 -5.35 -11.93 -2.10
N GLN A 68 -6.37 -12.14 -1.26
CA GLN A 68 -6.29 -11.92 0.19
C GLN A 68 -5.16 -12.72 0.84
N SER A 69 -4.92 -13.96 0.39
CA SER A 69 -3.80 -14.77 0.88
C SER A 69 -2.44 -14.17 0.55
N ALA A 70 -2.27 -13.59 -0.65
CA ALA A 70 -1.04 -12.89 -1.03
C ALA A 70 -0.81 -11.64 -0.17
N PHE A 71 -1.86 -10.86 0.10
CA PHE A 71 -1.75 -9.72 1.02
C PHE A 71 -1.44 -10.16 2.45
N ARG A 72 -1.96 -11.31 2.90
CA ARG A 72 -1.61 -11.85 4.22
C ARG A 72 -0.12 -12.20 4.28
N GLU A 73 0.41 -12.89 3.27
CA GLU A 73 1.84 -13.17 3.16
C GLU A 73 2.68 -11.89 3.12
N MET A 74 2.19 -10.83 2.47
CA MET A 74 2.86 -9.53 2.45
C MET A 74 2.90 -8.89 3.84
N ILE A 75 1.81 -8.97 4.61
CA ILE A 75 1.79 -8.49 6.01
C ILE A 75 2.79 -9.27 6.87
N ASP A 76 2.92 -10.58 6.67
CA ASP A 76 3.88 -11.41 7.41
C ASP A 76 5.34 -11.05 7.07
N ARG A 77 5.60 -10.31 5.99
CA ARG A 77 6.91 -9.74 5.63
C ARG A 77 7.15 -8.34 6.17
N VAL A 78 6.17 -7.74 6.86
CA VAL A 78 6.40 -6.48 7.59
C VAL A 78 7.38 -6.75 8.73
N ASN A 79 8.38 -5.89 8.90
CA ASN A 79 9.36 -6.03 9.97
C ASN A 79 8.68 -6.09 11.34
N GLU A 80 9.30 -6.76 12.33
CA GLU A 80 8.73 -6.97 13.68
C GLU A 80 8.29 -5.67 14.36
N ASN A 81 9.02 -4.57 14.14
CA ASN A 81 8.72 -3.24 14.67
C ASN A 81 7.97 -2.35 13.66
N GLY A 82 7.42 -2.94 12.60
CA GLY A 82 6.72 -2.25 11.54
C GLY A 82 5.24 -2.00 11.84
N VAL A 83 4.53 -1.47 10.85
CA VAL A 83 3.11 -1.11 10.98
C VAL A 83 2.36 -1.31 9.66
N VAL A 84 1.11 -1.73 9.76
CA VAL A 84 0.17 -1.78 8.63
C VAL A 84 -0.78 -0.61 8.72
N ILE A 85 -0.91 0.16 7.64
CA ILE A 85 -1.85 1.29 7.52
C ILE A 85 -2.88 0.93 6.47
N THR A 86 -4.16 0.86 6.84
CA THR A 86 -5.21 0.41 5.92
C THR A 86 -6.62 0.85 6.33
N ASN A 87 -7.63 0.65 5.47
CA ASN A 87 -9.03 0.74 5.86
C ASN A 87 -9.46 -0.54 6.58
N ALA A 88 -9.26 -0.58 7.90
CA ALA A 88 -9.51 -1.78 8.72
C ALA A 88 -10.98 -2.24 8.77
N LYS A 89 -11.92 -1.43 8.28
CA LYS A 89 -13.35 -1.77 8.22
C LYS A 89 -13.80 -2.27 6.86
N ASP A 90 -12.92 -2.26 5.86
CA ASP A 90 -13.25 -2.79 4.53
C ASP A 90 -13.46 -4.31 4.62
N PRO A 91 -14.58 -4.87 4.13
CA PRO A 91 -14.86 -6.30 4.20
C PRO A 91 -13.85 -7.17 3.45
N ARG A 92 -13.10 -6.61 2.49
CA ARG A 92 -12.05 -7.31 1.75
C ARG A 92 -10.70 -7.28 2.48
N ILE A 93 -10.49 -6.31 3.38
CA ILE A 93 -9.24 -6.16 4.15
C ILE A 93 -9.36 -6.77 5.55
N ALA A 94 -10.52 -6.62 6.20
CA ALA A 94 -10.74 -7.07 7.58
C ALA A 94 -10.31 -8.54 7.82
N PRO A 95 -10.60 -9.50 6.93
CA PRO A 95 -10.13 -10.89 7.09
C PRO A 95 -8.60 -11.02 7.00
N VAL A 96 -7.95 -10.17 6.20
CA VAL A 96 -6.50 -10.22 5.95
C VAL A 96 -5.70 -9.76 7.17
N ILE A 97 -6.22 -8.76 7.89
CA ILE A 97 -5.57 -8.18 9.08
C ILE A 97 -5.96 -8.88 10.39
N GLU A 98 -6.82 -9.90 10.35
CA GLU A 98 -7.26 -10.61 11.55
C GLU A 98 -6.10 -11.37 12.21
N GLY A 99 -5.86 -11.15 13.50
CA GLY A 99 -4.83 -11.85 14.28
C GLY A 99 -3.38 -11.59 13.84
N ILE A 100 -3.11 -10.51 13.10
CA ILE A 100 -1.73 -10.11 12.78
C ILE A 100 -1.00 -9.61 14.04
N LYS A 101 0.33 -9.71 14.05
CA LYS A 101 1.17 -9.36 15.21
C LYS A 101 1.58 -7.88 15.24
N VAL A 102 1.62 -7.24 14.08
CA VAL A 102 2.03 -5.84 13.92
C VAL A 102 0.84 -4.90 14.15
N PRO A 103 1.06 -3.68 14.65
CA PRO A 103 -0.01 -2.70 14.83
C PRO A 103 -0.70 -2.35 13.50
N VAL A 104 -2.01 -2.10 13.59
CA VAL A 104 -2.84 -1.59 12.48
C VAL A 104 -3.27 -0.16 12.76
N ILE A 105 -2.96 0.76 11.85
CA ILE A 105 -3.47 2.13 11.84
C ILE A 105 -4.60 2.21 10.82
N ASN A 106 -5.82 2.48 11.29
CA ASN A 106 -6.95 2.73 10.40
C ASN A 106 -6.95 4.18 9.91
N TYR A 107 -6.55 4.41 8.65
CA TYR A 107 -6.48 5.78 8.13
C TYR A 107 -7.87 6.45 7.99
N MET A 108 -8.97 5.69 7.96
CA MET A 108 -10.32 6.25 7.87
C MET A 108 -10.72 7.06 9.10
N SER A 109 -10.09 6.84 10.26
CA SER A 109 -10.33 7.67 11.46
C SER A 109 -9.74 9.07 11.36
N SER A 110 -8.80 9.27 10.43
CA SER A 110 -8.01 10.48 10.27
C SER A 110 -8.35 11.26 8.99
N LEU A 111 -9.21 10.69 8.13
CA LEU A 111 -9.68 11.33 6.91
C LEU A 111 -10.88 12.23 7.22
N ASP A 112 -10.71 13.54 7.01
CA ASP A 112 -11.83 14.47 6.94
C ASP A 112 -12.40 14.51 5.52
N LEU A 113 -13.51 13.82 5.30
CA LEU A 113 -14.23 13.78 4.01
C LEU A 113 -15.23 14.94 3.86
N SER A 114 -15.38 15.82 4.86
CA SER A 114 -16.35 16.92 4.84
C SER A 114 -15.89 18.10 3.98
N ASN A 115 -14.61 18.17 3.64
CA ASN A 115 -14.03 19.28 2.90
C ASN A 115 -14.06 19.03 1.38
N GLN A 116 -15.26 19.06 0.77
CA GLN A 116 -15.47 18.83 -0.68
C GLN A 116 -14.81 19.86 -1.61
N GLY A 117 -14.19 20.92 -1.07
CA GLY A 117 -13.46 21.95 -1.83
C GLY A 117 -11.95 21.71 -1.94
N CYS A 118 -11.40 20.82 -1.11
CA CYS A 118 -10.06 20.28 -1.34
C CYS A 118 -10.28 18.97 -2.08
N THR A 119 -9.80 18.85 -3.31
CA THR A 119 -9.67 17.53 -3.94
C THR A 119 -8.77 16.71 -3.03
N THR A 120 -9.36 16.02 -2.04
CA THR A 120 -8.76 14.86 -1.43
C THR A 120 -8.69 13.91 -2.59
N ALA A 121 -7.57 13.98 -3.31
CA ALA A 121 -7.07 12.83 -4.02
C ALA A 121 -6.82 11.79 -2.94
N LEU A 122 -7.91 11.11 -2.52
CA LEU A 122 -7.84 9.67 -2.43
C LEU A 122 -7.44 9.30 -3.84
N MET A 123 -6.11 9.30 -4.09
CA MET A 123 -5.55 8.78 -5.30
C MET A 123 -5.97 7.34 -5.23
N ARG A 124 -7.09 7.05 -5.88
CA ARG A 124 -7.53 5.71 -6.18
C ARG A 124 -6.42 5.21 -7.09
N LEU A 125 -5.33 4.71 -6.51
CA LEU A 125 -4.61 3.64 -7.15
C LEU A 125 -5.62 2.49 -7.17
N GLN A 126 -6.44 2.51 -8.23
CA GLN A 126 -6.77 1.26 -8.86
C GLN A 126 -5.42 0.79 -9.40
N LEU A 127 -4.88 -0.22 -8.73
CA LEU A 127 -3.89 -1.10 -9.35
C LEU A 127 -4.64 -1.95 -10.39
#